data_AF-A0A362XAT8-F1
#
_entry.id   AF-A0A362XAT8-F1
#
_cell.length_a   1.000
_cell.length_b   1.000
_cell.length_c   1.000
_cell.angle_alpha   90.00
_cell.angle_beta   90.00
_cell.angle_gamma   90.00
#
_symmetry.space_group_name_H-M   'P 1'
#
loop_
_entity.id
_entity.type
_entity.pdbx_description
1 polymer ?
#
loop_
_entity_poly.entity_id
_entity_poly.type
_entity_poly.pdbx_seq_one_letter_code
_entity_poly.pdbx_strand_id
1 'polypeptide(L)'
;MGLVDAISNTNDKAVEVSERYVKTSLKYYKLKVFQQLSISVSIVFKALIIGSLALMCVLISAVGLALFVGESTQSYPFGFLMVGLLFLILSIIAFALRRLINKWVIKKLSKKFFD
;
A
#
# COMPACT_ATOMS: atom_id res chain seq x y z
N MET A 1 50.18 35.98 -20.08
CA MET A 1 49.45 34.82 -20.65
C MET A 1 49.26 33.80 -19.54
N GLY A 2 48.19 33.89 -18.74
CA GLY A 2 48.01 32.98 -17.60
C GLY A 2 46.63 33.08 -16.96
N LEU A 3 46.00 34.25 -17.02
CA LEU A 3 44.63 34.44 -16.52
C LEU A 3 43.57 33.88 -17.48
N VAL A 4 43.77 34.02 -18.80
CA VAL A 4 42.84 33.49 -19.81
C VAL A 4 42.83 31.95 -19.78
N ASP A 5 44.00 31.32 -19.61
CA ASP A 5 44.14 29.85 -19.52
C ASP A 5 43.58 29.29 -18.20
N ALA A 6 43.68 30.02 -17.09
CA ALA A 6 43.07 29.61 -15.83
C ALA A 6 41.53 29.70 -15.86
N ILE A 7 40.99 30.69 -16.57
CA ILE A 7 39.53 30.87 -16.75
C ILE A 7 38.97 29.80 -17.69
N SER A 8 39.65 29.49 -18.80
CA SER A 8 39.21 28.42 -19.71
C SER A 8 39.26 27.04 -19.05
N ASN A 9 40.32 26.73 -18.29
CA ASN A 9 40.43 25.46 -17.58
C ASN A 9 39.36 25.30 -16.48
N THR A 10 38.97 26.40 -15.83
CA THR A 10 37.87 26.41 -14.84
C THR A 10 36.51 26.22 -15.52
N ASN A 11 36.30 26.83 -16.69
CA ASN A 11 35.09 26.65 -17.48
C ASN A 11 34.94 25.20 -17.98
N ASP A 12 36.00 24.59 -18.49
CA ASP A 12 35.99 23.19 -18.92
C ASP A 12 35.72 22.23 -17.75
N LYS A 13 36.35 22.47 -16.59
CA LYS A 13 36.06 21.70 -15.37
C LYS A 13 34.63 21.90 -14.86
N ALA A 14 34.08 23.11 -14.96
CA ALA A 14 32.70 23.39 -14.58
C ALA A 14 31.68 22.70 -15.51
N VAL A 15 31.95 22.69 -16.82
CA VAL A 15 31.17 21.94 -17.82
C VAL A 15 31.26 20.44 -17.55
N GLU A 16 32.45 19.92 -17.26
CA GLU A 16 32.64 18.48 -16.97
C GLU A 16 31.94 18.05 -15.67
N VAL A 17 32.02 18.87 -14.61
CA VAL A 17 31.33 18.61 -13.33
C VAL A 17 29.81 18.67 -13.52
N SER A 18 29.30 19.63 -14.28
CA SER A 18 27.86 19.74 -14.56
C SER A 18 27.33 18.57 -15.39
N GLU A 19 28.06 18.11 -16.43
CA GLU A 19 27.70 16.88 -17.17
C GLU A 19 27.69 15.65 -16.25
N ARG A 20 28.69 15.53 -15.38
CA ARG A 20 28.80 14.42 -14.42
C ARG A 20 27.67 14.45 -13.39
N TYR A 21 27.23 15.64 -12.97
CA TYR A 21 26.10 15.85 -12.06
C TYR A 21 24.76 15.50 -12.71
N VAL A 22 24.55 15.90 -13.97
CA VAL A 22 23.34 15.58 -14.75
C VAL A 22 23.24 14.08 -15.01
N LYS A 23 24.34 13.43 -15.41
CA LYS A 23 24.42 11.97 -15.57
C LYS A 23 24.13 11.24 -14.26
N THR A 24 24.70 11.71 -13.14
CA THR A 24 24.49 11.09 -11.83
C THR A 24 23.05 11.29 -11.34
N SER A 25 22.48 12.48 -11.55
CA SER A 25 21.08 12.79 -11.19
C SER A 25 20.08 11.93 -11.96
N LEU A 26 20.30 11.72 -13.27
CA LEU A 26 19.49 10.81 -14.08
C LEU A 26 19.59 9.36 -13.59
N LYS A 27 20.80 8.89 -13.27
CA LYS A 27 21.04 7.54 -12.76
C LYS A 27 20.38 7.34 -11.39
N TYR A 28 20.42 8.35 -10.53
CA TYR A 28 19.76 8.36 -9.24
C TYR A 28 18.23 8.35 -9.39
N TYR A 29 17.67 9.14 -10.31
CA TYR A 29 16.23 9.14 -10.57
C TYR A 29 15.74 7.78 -11.09
N LYS A 30 16.51 7.15 -11.99
CA LYS A 30 16.23 5.80 -12.48
C LYS A 30 16.22 4.78 -11.34
N LEU A 31 17.18 4.86 -10.41
CA LEU A 31 17.22 4.00 -9.22
C LEU A 31 16.08 4.27 -8.25
N LYS A 32 15.72 5.56 -8.05
CA LYS A 32 14.65 5.99 -7.14
C LYS A 32 13.28 5.53 -7.64
N VAL A 33 13.03 5.59 -8.94
CA VAL A 33 11.83 5.05 -9.59
C VAL A 33 11.78 3.54 -9.42
N PHE A 34 12.90 2.84 -9.64
CA PHE A 34 12.98 1.39 -9.43
C PHE A 34 12.70 1.01 -7.97
N GLN A 35 13.29 1.73 -7.02
CA GLN A 35 13.06 1.53 -5.59
C GLN A 35 11.60 1.80 -5.20
N GLN A 36 10.99 2.88 -5.71
CA GLN A 36 9.58 3.20 -5.46
C GLN A 36 8.64 2.10 -5.99
N LEU A 37 8.93 1.56 -7.17
CA LEU A 37 8.20 0.45 -7.77
C LEU A 37 8.37 -0.83 -6.93
N SER A 38 9.60 -1.20 -6.58
CA SER A 38 9.88 -2.38 -5.76
C SER A 38 9.24 -2.32 -4.37
N ILE A 39 9.22 -1.15 -3.73
CA ILE A 39 8.56 -0.94 -2.43
C ILE A 39 7.04 -1.07 -2.59
N SER A 40 6.46 -0.44 -3.62
CA SER A 40 5.02 -0.49 -3.86
C SER A 40 4.55 -1.94 -4.10
N VAL A 41 5.27 -2.69 -4.94
CA VAL A 41 5.00 -4.10 -5.18
C VAL A 41 5.18 -4.93 -3.91
N SER A 42 6.24 -4.71 -3.14
CA SER A 42 6.49 -5.43 -1.89
C SER A 42 5.41 -5.20 -0.84
N ILE A 43 4.87 -3.98 -0.73
CA ILE A 43 3.78 -3.65 0.19
C ILE A 43 2.50 -4.38 -0.24
N VAL A 44 2.17 -4.33 -1.53
CA VAL A 44 0.99 -5.04 -2.07
C VAL A 44 1.11 -6.54 -1.86
N PHE A 45 2.28 -7.11 -2.11
CA PHE A 45 2.54 -8.55 -1.88
C PHE A 45 2.39 -8.94 -0.42
N LYS A 46 3.00 -8.17 0.50
CA LYS A 46 2.85 -8.39 1.95
C LYS A 46 1.38 -8.30 2.38
N ALA A 47 0.66 -7.29 1.89
CA ALA A 47 -0.76 -7.13 2.18
C ALA A 47 -1.61 -8.28 1.62
N LEU A 48 -1.28 -8.80 0.44
CA LEU A 48 -1.94 -9.95 -0.17
C LEU A 48 -1.74 -11.21 0.67
N ILE A 49 -0.50 -11.49 1.09
CA ILE A 49 -0.17 -12.68 1.90
C ILE A 49 -0.86 -12.61 3.26
N ILE A 50 -0.75 -11.48 3.95
CA ILE A 50 -1.38 -11.30 5.27
C ILE A 50 -2.91 -11.30 5.14
N GLY A 51 -3.43 -10.64 4.09
CA GLY A 51 -4.86 -10.55 3.83
C GLY A 51 -5.48 -11.90 3.50
N SER A 52 -4.83 -12.72 2.67
CA SER A 52 -5.32 -14.06 2.33
C SER A 52 -5.32 -14.98 3.54
N LEU A 53 -4.26 -14.94 4.36
CA LEU A 53 -4.16 -15.74 5.57
C LEU A 53 -5.22 -15.33 6.61
N ALA A 54 -5.42 -14.02 6.81
CA ALA A 54 -6.45 -13.50 7.69
C ALA A 54 -7.86 -13.90 7.21
N LEU A 55 -8.12 -13.83 5.91
CA LEU A 55 -9.41 -14.20 5.32
C LEU A 55 -9.72 -15.69 5.52
N MET A 56 -8.73 -16.56 5.34
CA MET A 56 -8.85 -17.99 5.66
C MET A 56 -9.19 -18.22 7.15
N CYS A 57 -8.54 -17.50 8.05
CA CYS A 57 -8.81 -17.60 9.49
C CYS A 57 -10.25 -17.22 9.84
N VAL A 58 -10.76 -16.14 9.24
CA VAL A 58 -12.15 -15.69 9.42
C VAL A 58 -13.15 -16.71 8.88
N LEU A 59 -12.90 -17.29 7.70
CA LEU A 59 -13.78 -18.30 7.11
C LEU A 59 -13.89 -19.55 7.99
N ILE A 60 -12.76 -20.07 8.49
CA ILE A 60 -12.76 -21.25 9.36
C ILE A 60 -13.47 -20.94 10.68
N SER A 61 -13.20 -19.76 11.26
CA SER A 61 -13.86 -19.32 12.49
C SER A 61 -15.38 -19.18 12.32
N ALA A 62 -15.84 -18.72 11.17
CA ALA A 62 -17.25 -18.61 10.85
C ALA A 62 -17.96 -19.97 10.81
N VAL A 63 -17.33 -20.96 10.18
CA VAL A 63 -17.86 -22.33 10.16
C VAL A 63 -17.89 -22.92 11.56
N GLY A 64 -16.83 -22.72 12.36
CA GLY A 64 -16.79 -23.15 13.75
C GLY A 64 -17.90 -22.53 14.61
N LEU A 65 -18.15 -21.22 14.46
CA LEU A 65 -19.26 -20.53 15.14
C LEU A 65 -20.62 -21.07 14.72
N ALA A 66 -20.82 -21.36 13.42
CA ALA A 66 -22.09 -21.90 12.94
C ALA A 66 -22.39 -23.28 13.52
N LEU A 67 -21.36 -24.13 13.61
CA LEU A 67 -21.47 -25.45 14.22
C LEU A 67 -21.74 -25.35 15.73
N PHE A 68 -21.01 -24.50 16.45
CA PHE A 68 -21.16 -24.33 17.91
C PHE A 68 -22.55 -23.80 18.29
N VAL A 69 -23.05 -22.80 17.56
CA VAL A 69 -24.40 -22.25 17.77
C VAL A 69 -25.47 -23.25 17.33
N GLY A 70 -25.22 -23.99 16.25
CA GLY A 70 -26.11 -25.04 15.74
C GLY A 70 -26.31 -26.19 16.72
N GLU A 71 -25.23 -26.68 17.35
CA GLU A 71 -25.31 -27.71 18.38
C GLU A 71 -26.04 -27.20 19.63
N SER A 72 -25.76 -25.98 20.08
CA SER A 72 -26.40 -25.40 21.27
C SER A 72 -27.91 -25.21 21.12
N THR A 73 -28.39 -25.02 19.88
CA THR A 73 -29.81 -24.80 19.57
C THR A 73 -30.53 -26.11 19.19
N GLN A 74 -29.84 -27.26 19.21
CA GLN A 74 -30.32 -28.56 18.71
C GLN A 74 -30.87 -28.51 17.27
N SER A 75 -30.52 -27.47 16.52
CA SER A 75 -31.06 -27.15 15.21
C SER A 75 -29.99 -26.43 14.39
N TYR A 76 -29.32 -27.20 13.52
CA TYR A 76 -28.30 -26.70 12.60
C TYR A 76 -28.77 -25.52 11.71
N PRO A 77 -30.03 -25.50 11.20
CA PRO A 77 -30.52 -24.37 10.41
C PRO A 77 -30.47 -23.03 11.16
N PHE A 78 -30.77 -23.05 12.46
CA PHE A 78 -30.75 -21.83 13.29
C PHE A 78 -29.33 -21.29 13.49
N GLY A 79 -28.35 -22.18 13.68
CA GLY A 79 -26.93 -21.81 13.77
C GLY A 79 -26.42 -21.13 12.50
N PHE A 80 -26.77 -21.66 11.32
CA PHE A 80 -26.45 -21.04 10.04
C PHE A 80 -27.17 -19.70 9.83
N LEU A 81 -28.43 -19.59 10.25
CA LEU A 81 -29.21 -18.36 10.12
C LEU A 81 -28.62 -17.23 10.98
N MET A 82 -28.20 -17.53 12.21
CA MET A 82 -27.54 -16.55 13.09
C MET A 82 -26.18 -16.11 12.56
N VAL A 83 -25.35 -17.04 12.09
CA VAL A 83 -24.05 -16.68 11.48
C VAL A 83 -24.26 -15.90 10.18
N GLY A 84 -25.26 -16.25 9.39
CA GLY A 84 -25.66 -15.48 8.21
C GLY A 84 -26.04 -14.04 8.56
N LEU A 85 -26.81 -13.84 9.62
CA LEU A 85 -27.17 -12.50 10.12
C LEU A 85 -25.93 -11.71 10.57
N LEU A 86 -25.01 -12.38 11.27
CA LEU A 86 -23.75 -11.80 11.74
C LEU A 86 -22.84 -11.38 10.57
N PHE A 87 -22.78 -12.19 9.51
CA PHE A 87 -22.09 -11.82 8.26
C PHE A 87 -22.75 -10.66 7.52
N LEU A 88 -24.08 -10.57 7.56
CA LEU A 88 -24.83 -9.45 6.97
C LEU A 88 -24.47 -8.13 7.68
N ILE A 89 -24.40 -8.16 9.01
CA ILE A 89 -23.96 -7.02 9.84
C ILE A 89 -22.50 -6.66 9.53
N LEU A 90 -21.60 -7.64 9.47
CA LEU A 90 -20.19 -7.44 9.07
C LEU A 90 -20.07 -6.81 7.67
N SER A 91 -20.90 -7.22 6.72
CA SER A 91 -20.93 -6.66 5.36
C SER A 91 -21.36 -5.20 5.37
N ILE A 92 -22.37 -4.84 6.17
CA ILE A 92 -22.79 -3.44 6.35
C ILE A 92 -21.68 -2.61 6.99
N ILE A 93 -21.00 -3.15 8.02
CA ILE A 93 -19.82 -2.52 8.63
C ILE A 93 -18.72 -2.30 7.59
N ALA A 94 -18.42 -3.31 6.77
CA ALA A 94 -17.39 -3.23 5.74
C ALA A 94 -17.74 -2.17 4.69
N PHE A 95 -19.02 -2.06 4.31
CA PHE A 95 -19.51 -1.04 3.39
C PHE A 95 -19.40 0.39 3.97
N ALA A 96 -19.66 0.56 5.27
CA ALA A 96 -19.44 1.82 5.97
C ALA A 96 -17.95 2.16 6.09
N LEU A 97 -17.11 1.17 6.40
CA LEU A 97 -15.65 1.32 6.42
C LEU A 97 -15.11 1.76 5.07
N ARG A 98 -15.66 1.25 3.95
CA ARG A 98 -15.28 1.69 2.60
C ARG A 98 -15.43 3.20 2.43
N ARG A 99 -16.52 3.80 2.95
CA ARG A 99 -16.71 5.27 2.92
C ARG A 99 -15.70 6.00 3.81
N LEU A 100 -15.40 5.46 4.99
CA LEU A 100 -14.39 6.01 5.90
C LEU A 100 -12.99 5.97 5.29
N ILE A 101 -12.59 4.84 4.71
CA ILE A 101 -11.30 4.65 4.05
C ILE A 101 -11.16 5.61 2.87
N ASN A 102 -12.18 5.74 2.01
CA ASN A 102 -12.15 6.71 0.92
C ASN A 102 -11.96 8.14 1.43
N LYS A 103 -12.71 8.55 2.46
CA LYS A 103 -12.54 9.90 3.04
C LYS A 103 -11.14 10.09 3.64
N TRP A 104 -10.60 9.09 4.33
CA TRP A 104 -9.27 9.17 4.95
C TRP A 104 -8.14 9.21 3.91
N VAL A 105 -8.24 8.38 2.86
CA VAL A 105 -7.29 8.34 1.74
C VAL A 105 -7.30 9.66 0.98
N ILE A 106 -8.49 10.19 0.65
CA ILE A 106 -8.62 11.49 -0.02
C ILE A 106 -8.02 12.61 0.85
N LYS A 107 -8.26 12.62 2.16
CA LYS A 107 -7.74 13.65 3.07
C LYS A 107 -6.21 13.57 3.21
N LYS A 108 -5.64 12.36 3.27
CA LYS A 108 -4.17 12.18 3.30
C LYS A 108 -3.49 12.52 1.98
N LEU A 109 -4.11 12.19 0.85
CA LEU A 109 -3.58 12.53 -0.47
C LEU A 109 -3.68 14.02 -0.74
N SER A 110 -4.83 14.63 -0.43
CA SER A 110 -5.05 16.07 -0.58
C SER A 110 -3.99 16.88 0.17
N LYS A 111 -3.69 16.53 1.43
CA LYS A 111 -2.69 17.24 2.23
C LYS A 111 -1.23 17.02 1.77
N LYS A 112 -0.98 16.05 0.90
CA LYS A 112 0.37 15.75 0.39
C LYS A 112 0.61 16.25 -1.03
N PHE A 113 -0.46 16.69 -1.70
CA PHE A 113 -0.44 17.18 -3.09
C PHE A 113 -0.81 18.67 -3.21
N PHE A 114 -1.57 19.22 -2.25
CA PHE A 114 -2.05 20.62 -2.28
C PHE A 114 -1.44 21.51 -1.19
N ASP A 115 -0.50 20.98 -0.41
CA ASP A 115 0.46 21.70 0.45
C ASP A 115 1.87 21.35 -0.07
#